data_AF-A0AAD1WR17-F1
#
_entry.id   AF-A0AAD1WR17-F1
#
_cell.length_a   1.000
_cell.length_b   1.000
_cell.length_c   1.000
_cell.angle_alpha   90.00
_cell.angle_beta   90.00
_cell.angle_gamma   90.00
#
_symmetry.space_group_name_H-M   'P 1'
#
loop_
_entity.id
_entity.type
_entity.pdbx_description
1 polymer ?
#
loop_
_entity_poly.entity_id
_entity_poly.type
_entity_poly.pdbx_seq_one_letter_code
_entity_poly.pdbx_strand_id
1 'polypeptide(L)'
;NRQIPHISRDLALDYPNKDWQYSVVRPQIPKLLRPWRWHLSPWILRDQGTIQTLTANICDYFDTNSTEDVAPAMVWTAHKAAIRGNLIATATNRKQHHLQNLTAVLAELARLE
;
A
#
# COMPACT_ATOMS: atom_id res chain seq x y z
N ASN A 1 29.34 21.05 16.11
CA ASN A 1 29.53 21.09 14.65
C ASN A 1 30.26 19.85 14.17
N ARG A 2 29.54 18.80 13.78
CA ARG A 2 30.12 17.66 13.04
C ARG A 2 29.40 17.57 11.70
N GLN A 3 30.12 17.93 10.65
CA GLN A 3 29.67 17.89 9.25
C GLN A 3 30.01 16.49 8.71
N ILE A 4 29.01 15.80 8.17
CA ILE A 4 29.18 14.48 7.54
C ILE A 4 29.67 14.72 6.10
N PRO A 5 30.78 14.12 5.65
CA PRO A 5 31.27 14.31 4.28
C PRO A 5 30.42 13.53 3.26
N HIS A 6 30.17 14.20 2.15
CA HIS A 6 29.49 13.73 0.95
C HIS A 6 30.30 12.57 0.32
N ILE A 7 29.72 11.36 0.24
CA ILE A 7 30.37 10.25 -0.47
C ILE A 7 30.11 10.42 -1.97
N SER A 8 31.15 10.82 -2.69
CA SER A 8 31.18 10.92 -4.15
C SER A 8 31.04 9.54 -4.80
N ARG A 9 30.34 9.51 -5.92
CA ARG A 9 29.83 8.32 -6.62
C ARG A 9 30.89 7.70 -7.56
N ASP A 10 32.13 7.66 -7.14
CA ASP A 10 33.26 7.30 -8.00
C ASP A 10 33.87 5.96 -7.57
N LEU A 11 33.08 4.89 -7.69
CA LEU A 11 33.63 3.56 -7.91
C LEU A 11 33.63 3.34 -9.41
N ALA A 12 34.67 3.88 -10.05
CA ALA A 12 35.02 3.57 -11.42
C ALA A 12 35.37 2.07 -11.48
N LEU A 13 34.39 1.26 -11.87
CA LEU A 13 34.63 -0.10 -12.32
C LEU A 13 35.26 -0.01 -13.71
N ASP A 14 36.45 -0.61 -13.84
CA ASP A 14 37.20 -0.77 -15.07
C ASP A 14 36.30 -1.21 -16.23
N TYR A 15 36.22 -0.39 -17.27
CA TYR A 15 35.57 -0.71 -18.53
C TYR A 15 36.54 -1.48 -19.45
N PRO A 16 36.19 -2.67 -19.95
CA PRO A 16 36.77 -3.17 -21.18
C PRO A 16 35.82 -2.94 -22.36
N ASN A 17 36.37 -2.24 -23.35
CA ASN A 17 36.07 -2.29 -24.79
C ASN A 17 34.87 -1.49 -25.34
N LYS A 18 35.16 -0.66 -26.36
CA LYS A 18 34.30 0.36 -27.00
C LYS A 18 33.36 -0.17 -28.09
N ASP A 19 33.23 -1.49 -28.24
CA ASP A 19 32.52 -2.07 -29.40
C ASP A 19 31.15 -2.71 -29.07
N TRP A 20 30.64 -2.57 -27.85
CA TRP A 20 29.30 -3.06 -27.50
C TRP A 20 28.23 -2.05 -27.93
N GLN A 21 27.73 -2.17 -29.15
CA GLN A 21 26.46 -1.55 -29.52
C GLN A 21 25.34 -2.18 -28.68
N TYR A 22 24.76 -1.41 -27.77
CA TYR A 22 23.58 -1.82 -27.02
C TYR A 22 22.39 -1.96 -27.97
N SER A 23 22.08 -3.20 -28.35
CA SER A 23 20.77 -3.52 -28.91
C SER A 23 19.78 -3.58 -27.75
N VAL A 24 18.78 -2.69 -27.74
CA VAL A 24 17.69 -2.74 -26.76
C VAL A 24 16.84 -3.98 -27.05
N VAL A 25 17.24 -5.13 -26.51
CA VAL A 25 16.41 -6.33 -26.51
C VAL A 25 15.27 -6.05 -25.54
N ARG A 26 14.08 -5.73 -26.07
CA ARG A 26 12.86 -5.73 -25.26
C ARG A 26 12.47 -7.20 -25.10
N PRO A 27 12.65 -7.82 -23.93
CA PRO A 27 12.17 -9.18 -23.75
C PRO A 27 10.66 -9.19 -24.01
N GLN A 28 10.21 -10.06 -24.89
CA GLN A 28 8.79 -10.34 -25.06
C GLN A 28 8.34 -11.06 -23.79
N ILE A 29 7.91 -10.31 -22.79
CA ILE A 29 7.37 -10.85 -21.55
C ILE A 29 6.09 -11.60 -21.95
N PRO A 30 6.00 -12.92 -21.70
CA PRO A 30 4.74 -13.64 -21.91
C PRO A 30 3.61 -12.88 -21.22
N LYS A 31 2.38 -12.92 -21.76
CA LYS A 31 1.19 -12.38 -21.08
C LYS A 31 0.89 -13.22 -19.84
N LEU A 32 1.78 -13.16 -18.85
CA LEU A 32 1.56 -13.70 -17.52
C LEU A 32 0.30 -13.02 -17.00
N LEU A 33 -0.71 -13.83 -16.70
CA LEU A 33 -1.93 -13.40 -16.02
C LEU A 33 -1.51 -12.39 -14.95
N ARG A 34 -1.99 -11.15 -15.05
CA ARG A 34 -1.53 -10.08 -14.18
C ARG A 34 -1.64 -10.58 -12.74
N PRO A 35 -0.56 -10.59 -11.95
CA PRO A 35 -0.65 -11.02 -10.57
C PRO A 35 -1.73 -10.16 -9.91
N TRP A 36 -2.63 -10.78 -9.15
CA TRP A 36 -3.71 -10.11 -8.44
C TRP A 36 -3.16 -8.92 -7.69
N ARG A 37 -3.29 -7.72 -8.28
CA ARG A 37 -2.86 -6.47 -7.66
C ARG A 37 -3.98 -6.01 -6.78
N TRP A 38 -3.73 -6.03 -5.49
CA TRP A 38 -4.59 -5.36 -4.54
C TRP A 38 -4.64 -3.86 -4.88
N HIS A 39 -5.86 -3.36 -5.08
CA HIS A 39 -6.09 -1.95 -5.34
C HIS A 39 -6.69 -1.31 -4.10
N LEU A 40 -5.94 -0.42 -3.46
CA LEU A 40 -6.47 0.40 -2.40
C LEU A 40 -7.28 1.55 -3.00
N SER A 41 -8.51 1.69 -2.53
CA SER A 41 -9.38 2.78 -2.94
C SER A 41 -8.85 4.14 -2.46
N PRO A 42 -8.53 5.09 -3.36
CA PRO A 42 -7.86 6.35 -3.00
C PRO A 42 -8.63 7.22 -2.01
N TRP A 43 -9.96 7.13 -1.99
CA TRP A 43 -10.81 7.92 -1.10
C TRP A 43 -10.69 7.54 0.38
N ILE A 44 -10.27 6.30 0.67
CA ILE A 44 -10.10 5.82 2.06
C ILE A 44 -9.04 6.65 2.77
N LEU A 45 -8.01 7.08 2.04
CA LEU A 45 -6.92 7.91 2.58
C LEU A 45 -7.23 9.41 2.54
N ARG A 46 -8.42 9.82 2.09
CA ARG A 46 -8.86 11.23 2.11
C ARG A 46 -9.77 11.53 3.30
N ASP A 47 -10.27 10.49 3.95
CA ASP A 47 -11.20 10.60 5.05
C ASP A 47 -10.45 10.74 6.37
N GLN A 48 -10.63 11.88 7.03
CA GLN A 48 -9.86 12.19 8.24
C GLN A 48 -10.15 11.22 9.39
N GLY A 49 -11.41 10.78 9.54
CA GLY A 49 -11.77 9.77 10.56
C GLY A 49 -11.06 8.44 10.31
N THR A 50 -10.98 8.02 9.04
CA THR A 50 -10.26 6.81 8.65
C THR A 50 -8.76 6.93 8.91
N ILE A 51 -8.15 8.10 8.63
CA ILE A 51 -6.74 8.35 8.93
C ILE A 51 -6.47 8.28 10.44
N GLN A 52 -7.34 8.87 11.25
CA GLN A 52 -7.22 8.86 12.72
C GLN A 52 -7.31 7.42 13.26
N THR A 53 -8.34 6.68 12.85
CA THR A 53 -8.50 5.27 13.24
C THR A 53 -7.33 4.42 12.78
N LEU A 54 -6.83 4.63 11.56
CA LEU A 54 -5.69 3.90 11.04
C LEU A 54 -4.42 4.22 11.84
N THR A 55 -4.19 5.49 12.17
CA THR A 55 -3.05 5.93 12.99
C THR A 55 -3.09 5.26 14.37
N ALA A 56 -4.25 5.28 15.03
CA ALA A 56 -4.44 4.62 16.32
C ALA A 56 -4.15 3.10 16.22
N ASN A 57 -4.75 2.43 15.24
CA ASN A 57 -4.51 1.00 15.02
C ASN A 57 -3.04 0.65 14.74
N ILE A 58 -2.29 1.55 14.08
CA ILE A 58 -0.85 1.36 13.84
C ILE A 58 -0.10 1.43 15.17
N CYS A 59 -0.35 2.46 15.98
CA CYS A 59 0.27 2.63 17.29
C CYS A 59 -0.04 1.45 18.21
N ASP A 60 -1.34 1.13 18.39
CA ASP A 60 -1.81 0.04 19.25
C ASP A 60 -1.19 -1.30 18.85
N TYR A 61 -1.03 -1.56 17.55
CA TYR A 61 -0.42 -2.80 17.07
C TYR A 61 1.03 -2.91 17.52
N PHE A 62 1.84 -1.85 17.36
CA PHE A 62 3.24 -1.91 17.77
C PHE A 62 3.40 -1.90 19.29
N ASP A 63 2.56 -1.17 20.03
CA ASP A 63 2.61 -1.16 21.50
C ASP A 63 2.30 -2.54 22.09
N THR A 64 1.40 -3.29 21.46
CA THR A 64 0.98 -4.61 21.94
C THR A 64 1.85 -5.77 21.43
N ASN A 65 2.50 -5.63 20.27
CA ASN A 65 3.20 -6.74 19.60
C ASN A 65 4.72 -6.59 19.58
N SER A 66 5.28 -5.45 19.99
CA SER A 66 6.74 -5.24 20.05
C SER A 66 7.30 -5.74 21.38
N THR A 67 7.28 -7.06 21.58
CA THR A 67 7.89 -7.73 22.73
C THR A 67 9.31 -8.20 22.42
N GLU A 68 10.15 -8.41 23.44
CA GLU A 68 11.54 -8.86 23.27
C GLU A 68 11.65 -10.24 22.61
N ASP A 69 10.60 -11.06 22.74
CA ASP A 69 10.54 -12.44 22.23
C ASP A 69 10.26 -12.52 20.72
N VAL A 70 9.87 -11.41 20.07
CA VAL A 70 9.45 -11.41 18.66
C VAL A 70 10.40 -10.57 17.81
N ALA A 71 10.96 -11.19 16.77
CA ALA A 71 11.82 -10.49 15.82
C ALA A 71 11.07 -9.31 15.16
N PRO A 72 11.64 -8.10 15.07
CA PRO A 72 10.99 -6.93 14.46
C PRO A 72 10.49 -7.16 13.03
N ALA A 73 11.18 -8.01 12.26
CA ALA A 73 10.78 -8.38 10.90
C ALA A 73 9.44 -9.16 10.88
N MET A 74 9.18 -9.99 11.88
CA MET A 74 7.91 -10.70 12.03
C MET A 74 6.79 -9.73 12.41
N VAL A 75 7.04 -8.85 13.39
CA VAL A 75 6.10 -7.80 13.79
C VAL A 75 5.72 -6.94 12.58
N TRP A 76 6.71 -6.49 11.80
CA TRP A 76 6.47 -5.72 10.59
C TRP A 76 5.63 -6.45 9.54
N THR A 77 5.88 -7.75 9.35
CA THR A 77 5.16 -8.56 8.37
C THR A 77 3.70 -8.77 8.78
N ALA A 78 3.48 -9.10 10.05
CA ALA A 78 2.15 -9.29 10.61
C ALA A 78 1.36 -7.97 10.67
N HIS A 79 2.02 -6.87 11.05
CA HIS A 79 1.49 -5.51 11.00
C HIS A 79 0.91 -5.15 9.62
N LYS A 80 1.68 -5.35 8.54
CA LYS A 80 1.22 -5.05 7.17
C LYS A 80 -0.04 -5.84 6.82
N ALA A 81 -0.12 -7.11 7.22
CA ALA A 81 -1.29 -7.95 6.98
C ALA A 81 -2.51 -7.44 7.76
N ALA A 82 -2.33 -7.09 9.05
CA ALA A 82 -3.39 -6.55 9.91
C ALA A 82 -3.95 -5.24 9.34
N ILE A 83 -3.08 -4.27 9.04
CA ILE A 83 -3.49 -2.98 8.48
C ILE A 83 -4.19 -3.14 7.13
N ARG A 84 -3.70 -4.04 6.27
CA ARG A 84 -4.38 -4.32 5.00
C ARG A 84 -5.78 -4.89 5.22
N GLY A 85 -5.95 -5.79 6.19
CA GLY A 85 -7.26 -6.30 6.60
C GLY A 85 -8.21 -5.17 7.01
N ASN A 86 -7.75 -4.25 7.85
CA ASN A 86 -8.52 -3.10 8.31
C ASN A 86 -8.95 -2.17 7.16
N LEU A 87 -8.05 -1.93 6.20
CA LEU A 87 -8.35 -1.12 5.02
C LEU A 87 -9.40 -1.80 4.12
N ILE A 88 -9.30 -3.12 3.92
CA ILE A 88 -10.28 -3.89 3.15
C ILE A 88 -11.65 -3.86 3.84
N ALA A 89 -11.69 -4.07 5.16
CA ALA A 89 -12.92 -4.04 5.94
C ALA A 89 -13.60 -2.67 5.84
N THR A 90 -12.84 -1.59 6.04
CA THR A 90 -13.33 -0.21 5.91
C THR A 90 -13.89 0.06 4.51
N ALA A 91 -13.17 -0.35 3.46
CA ALA A 91 -13.62 -0.20 2.07
C ALA A 91 -14.95 -0.92 1.82
N THR A 92 -15.06 -2.15 2.32
CA THR A 92 -16.21 -3.02 2.13
C THR A 92 -17.44 -2.46 2.85
N ASN A 93 -17.29 -2.08 4.12
CA ASN A 93 -18.36 -1.49 4.92
C ASN A 93 -18.89 -0.20 4.29
N ARG A 94 -18.01 0.68 3.80
CA ARG A 94 -18.44 1.91 3.13
C ARG A 94 -19.17 1.63 1.82
N LYS A 95 -18.69 0.67 1.02
CA LYS A 95 -19.38 0.26 -0.20
C LYS A 95 -20.79 -0.25 0.12
N GLN A 96 -20.91 -1.06 1.15
CA GLN A 96 -22.21 -1.57 1.61
C GLN A 96 -23.14 -0.44 2.05
N HIS A 97 -22.66 0.50 2.88
CA HIS A 97 -23.46 1.66 3.30
C HIS A 97 -23.89 2.54 2.12
N HIS A 98 -22.99 2.77 1.15
CA HIS A 98 -23.34 3.55 -0.03
C HIS A 98 -24.44 2.87 -0.85
N LEU A 99 -24.35 1.56 -1.06
CA LEU A 99 -25.39 0.80 -1.76
C LEU A 99 -26.71 0.82 -1.01
N GLN A 100 -26.71 0.65 0.32
CA GLN A 100 -27.91 0.74 1.14
C GLN A 100 -28.58 2.11 1.02
N ASN A 101 -27.81 3.20 1.10
CA ASN A 101 -28.33 4.55 0.96
C ASN A 101 -28.90 4.79 -0.44
N LEU A 102 -28.22 4.31 -1.48
CA LEU A 102 -28.68 4.44 -2.86
C LEU A 102 -30.00 3.68 -3.07
N THR A 103 -30.10 2.46 -2.56
CA THR A 103 -31.34 1.67 -2.62
C THR A 103 -32.47 2.36 -1.86
N ALA A 104 -32.20 2.96 -0.69
CA ALA A 104 -33.20 3.69 0.08
C ALA A 104 -33.71 4.94 -0.67
N VAL A 105 -32.81 5.71 -1.28
CA VAL A 105 -33.19 6.89 -2.08
C VAL A 105 -34.02 6.50 -3.31
N LEU A 106 -33.64 5.43 -4.02
CA LEU A 106 -34.40 4.93 -5.16
C LEU A 106 -35.80 4.46 -4.76
N ALA A 107 -35.91 3.77 -3.61
CA ALA A 107 -37.21 3.33 -3.09
C ALA A 107 -38.12 4.53 -2.74
N GLU A 108 -37.55 5.60 -2.18
CA GLU A 108 -38.32 6.80 -1.87
C GLU A 108 -38.76 7.58 -3.11
N LEU A 109 -37.91 7.65 -4.14
CA LEU A 109 -38.30 8.21 -5.44
C LEU A 109 -39.47 7.43 -6.06
N ALA A 110 -39.40 6.10 -6.08
CA ALA A 110 -40.47 5.25 -6.59
C ALA A 110 -41.76 5.32 -5.77
N ARG A 111 -41.70 5.78 -4.51
CA ARG A 111 -42.88 6.00 -3.65
C ARG A 111 -43.55 7.35 -3.93
N LEU A 112 -42.79 8.33 -4.41
CA LEU A 112 -43.24 9.70 -4.67
C LEU A 112 -43.74 9.90 -6.11
N GLU A 113 -43.32 9.03 -7.04
CA GLU A 113 -43.88 8.87 -8.39
C GLU A 113 -45.21 8.10 -8.36
#